data_AF-A0A8S2Z6U6-F1
#
_entry.id   AF-A0A8S2Z6U6-F1
#
_cell.length_a   1.000
_cell.length_b   1.000
_cell.length_c   1.000
_cell.angle_alpha   90.00
_cell.angle_beta   90.00
_cell.angle_gamma   90.00
#
_symmetry.space_group_name_H-M   'P 1'
#
loop_
_entity.id
_entity.type
_entity.pdbx_description
1 polymer ?
#
loop_
_entity_poly.entity_id
_entity_poly.type
_entity_poly.pdbx_seq_one_letter_code
_entity_poly.pdbx_strand_id
1 'polypeptide(L)'
;YNVLHDHQKSYGYQIAVCSEDATAVIKKVTYNAATNTFTGFSLPLERGIPVARYFQTDSFDELKNWFENKDKTDYLNVHMVQPLIASSPYSSPFLLAAYGISNNFKAIDVLNRWIWMFEKSKQSNVRIVAFSTDCDPRYLLAMRLATSFFAKFVNISLCDRKDVLEIDLPKDWSAWFFMQTRQVFFCFQDPIHLCTKLRNRMLSKKATMLIGNEVVSIEVLMKLIETKSKPVHGLVKTDIEPKDRQNFKACIKLSNDDVLAALEDIDGSQATRVYLRLLRSVVLAYVEHNTSIIDRIYHSWFSVFLCRIWQTWLQIIDEKDILGYRVETKKNLFITGPALFSIELNAHSLLAVCLLVCQHKLLDSALSISNYSSQPCEATFRLTRSMSGAFSSVVNFTTDQFLKRAVTYDEGEIYSSNDESDEEVATNVNSSSKPEEDSSEDENDLPCISSSGKHQFNGMRVTDTISSSLTNSYFCVEIDNKKKYIHKQTACWLLTDNKANLSADRLKRVQQGSR
;
A
#
# COMPACT_ATOMS: atom_id res chain seq x y z
N TYR A 1 19.81 -1.59 -0.28
CA TYR A 1 20.60 -1.47 0.98
C TYR A 1 21.78 -0.52 0.83
N ASN A 2 22.63 -0.66 -0.18
CA ASN A 2 23.62 0.39 -0.52
C ASN A 2 22.93 1.76 -0.66
N VAL A 3 21.78 1.80 -1.34
CA VAL A 3 20.90 2.98 -1.41
C VAL A 3 20.60 3.61 -0.04
N LEU A 4 20.26 2.81 0.99
CA LEU A 4 19.98 3.33 2.33
C LEU A 4 21.23 3.94 2.97
N HIS A 5 22.37 3.25 2.85
CA HIS A 5 23.64 3.73 3.38
C HIS A 5 24.09 5.03 2.69
N ASP A 6 23.96 5.10 1.37
CA ASP A 6 24.38 6.25 0.58
C ASP A 6 23.46 7.46 0.83
N HIS A 7 22.15 7.21 0.95
CA HIS A 7 21.17 8.21 1.37
C HIS A 7 21.44 8.69 2.82
N GLN A 8 21.70 7.76 3.75
CA GLN A 8 22.08 8.11 5.13
C GLN A 8 23.35 8.98 5.18
N LYS A 9 24.37 8.65 4.39
CA LYS A 9 25.59 9.46 4.31
C LYS A 9 25.35 10.86 3.78
N SER A 10 24.41 11.00 2.85
CA SER A 10 24.07 12.28 2.21
C SER A 10 23.28 13.20 3.15
N TYR A 11 22.35 12.64 3.94
CA TYR A 11 21.39 13.42 4.73
C TYR A 11 21.59 13.34 6.25
N GLY A 12 22.47 12.45 6.75
CA GLY A 12 22.91 12.42 8.14
C GLY A 12 21.88 11.99 9.19
N TYR A 13 20.74 11.42 8.80
CA TYR A 13 19.72 10.97 9.75
C TYR A 13 20.10 9.66 10.45
N GLN A 14 19.58 9.49 11.67
CA GLN A 14 19.86 8.31 12.52
C GLN A 14 18.62 7.45 12.75
N ILE A 15 17.43 8.00 12.56
CA ILE A 15 16.16 7.31 12.77
C ILE A 15 15.24 7.49 11.57
N ALA A 16 14.41 6.49 11.30
CA ALA A 16 13.47 6.47 10.19
C ALA A 16 12.22 5.64 10.50
N VAL A 17 11.15 5.86 9.75
CA VAL A 17 9.98 4.97 9.65
C VAL A 17 10.06 4.20 8.33
N CYS A 18 9.65 2.94 8.33
CA CYS A 18 9.53 2.16 7.12
C CYS A 18 8.07 1.86 6.82
N SER A 19 7.61 2.22 5.63
CA SER A 19 6.26 1.95 5.17
C SER A 19 6.26 0.77 4.20
N GLU A 20 5.28 -0.12 4.31
CA GLU A 20 5.08 -1.24 3.39
C GLU A 20 3.64 -1.27 2.90
N ASP A 21 3.45 -1.34 1.58
CA ASP A 21 2.14 -1.49 0.96
C ASP A 21 2.25 -2.19 -0.40
N ALA A 22 1.14 -2.73 -0.88
CA ALA A 22 1.07 -3.44 -2.14
C ALA A 22 -0.06 -2.95 -3.04
N THR A 23 0.20 -2.88 -4.34
CA THR A 23 -0.77 -2.41 -5.31
C THR A 23 -0.93 -3.36 -6.49
N ALA A 24 -2.13 -3.46 -7.05
CA ALA A 24 -2.40 -4.36 -8.17
C ALA A 24 -1.64 -3.93 -9.43
N VAL A 25 -1.15 -4.92 -10.19
CA VAL A 25 -0.41 -4.69 -11.43
C VAL A 25 -0.96 -5.48 -12.61
N ILE A 26 -0.61 -5.05 -13.81
CA ILE A 26 -0.89 -5.80 -15.04
C ILE A 26 -0.02 -7.06 -15.04
N LYS A 27 -0.67 -8.23 -15.12
CA LYS A 27 -0.04 -9.56 -15.14
C LYS A 27 0.70 -9.83 -16.46
N LYS A 28 1.85 -9.22 -16.65
CA LYS A 28 2.67 -9.34 -17.86
C LYS A 28 4.12 -9.61 -17.51
N VAL A 29 4.70 -10.58 -18.19
CA VAL A 29 6.13 -10.90 -18.10
C VAL A 29 6.88 -10.14 -19.18
N THR A 30 7.98 -9.50 -18.78
CA THR A 30 8.89 -8.77 -19.68
C THR A 30 10.33 -9.19 -19.44
N TYR A 31 11.15 -9.05 -20.46
CA TYR A 31 12.58 -9.32 -20.40
C TYR A 31 13.37 -8.03 -20.21
N ASN A 32 14.32 -8.02 -19.28
CA ASN A 32 15.28 -6.95 -19.08
C ASN A 32 16.66 -7.39 -19.57
N ALA A 33 17.14 -6.77 -20.65
CA ALA A 33 18.41 -7.09 -21.27
C ALA A 33 19.63 -6.71 -20.41
N ALA A 34 19.53 -5.63 -19.62
CA ALA A 34 20.64 -5.13 -18.80
C ALA A 34 21.01 -6.13 -17.68
N THR A 35 20.02 -6.82 -17.14
CA THR A 35 20.20 -7.78 -16.04
C THR A 35 20.05 -9.24 -16.47
N ASN A 36 19.68 -9.51 -17.72
CA ASN A 36 19.31 -10.83 -18.23
C ASN A 36 18.21 -11.52 -17.39
N THR A 37 17.19 -10.76 -16.97
CA THR A 37 16.13 -11.27 -16.08
C THR A 37 14.74 -11.09 -16.66
N PHE A 38 13.85 -12.01 -16.30
CA PHE A 38 12.43 -11.93 -16.59
C PHE A 38 11.67 -11.34 -15.39
N THR A 39 10.92 -10.27 -15.63
CA THR A 39 10.16 -9.55 -14.60
C THR A 39 8.66 -9.77 -14.83
N GLY A 40 7.87 -9.96 -13.77
CA GLY A 40 6.42 -10.15 -13.85
C GLY A 40 5.94 -11.54 -13.41
N PHE A 41 6.86 -12.43 -13.04
CA PHE A 41 6.58 -13.59 -12.21
C PHE A 41 6.64 -13.21 -10.73
N SER A 42 5.83 -13.88 -9.90
CA SER A 42 5.88 -13.74 -8.45
C SER A 42 7.22 -14.26 -7.93
N LEU A 43 7.99 -13.39 -7.26
CA LEU A 43 9.29 -13.81 -6.74
C LEU A 43 9.11 -14.77 -5.56
N PRO A 44 9.90 -15.86 -5.50
CA PRO A 44 9.95 -16.66 -4.30
C PRO A 44 10.53 -15.83 -3.14
N LEU A 45 9.97 -16.07 -1.95
CA LEU A 45 10.40 -15.41 -0.72
C LEU A 45 11.24 -16.39 0.10
N GLU A 46 12.48 -16.01 0.41
CA GLU A 46 13.32 -16.70 1.38
C GLU A 46 13.29 -15.91 2.68
N ARG A 47 12.67 -16.49 3.73
CA ARG A 47 12.43 -15.80 5.01
C ARG A 47 11.76 -14.43 4.82
N GLY A 48 10.79 -14.36 3.90
CA GLY A 48 10.05 -13.14 3.59
C GLY A 48 10.76 -12.13 2.68
N ILE A 49 12.03 -12.34 2.34
CA ILE A 49 12.80 -11.49 1.45
C ILE A 49 12.72 -12.05 0.02
N PRO A 50 12.43 -11.23 -1.01
CA PRO A 50 12.44 -11.69 -2.39
C PRO A 50 13.85 -12.12 -2.82
N VAL A 51 13.94 -13.26 -3.50
CA VAL A 51 15.21 -13.70 -4.10
C VAL A 51 15.49 -12.87 -5.35
N ALA A 52 16.50 -11.99 -5.27
CA ALA A 52 16.86 -11.11 -6.37
C ALA A 52 17.30 -11.92 -7.60
N ARG A 53 16.88 -11.47 -8.79
CA ARG A 53 17.24 -12.06 -10.09
C ARG A 53 16.91 -13.56 -10.23
N TYR A 54 15.91 -14.05 -9.49
CA TYR A 54 15.54 -15.47 -9.50
C TYR A 54 15.19 -16.01 -10.89
N PHE A 55 14.44 -15.24 -11.68
CA PHE A 55 14.05 -15.62 -13.04
C PHE A 55 15.08 -15.16 -14.07
N GLN A 56 16.23 -15.83 -14.09
CA GLN A 56 17.31 -15.64 -15.05
C GLN A 56 17.59 -16.97 -15.76
N THR A 57 17.53 -16.98 -17.09
CA THR A 57 17.82 -18.18 -17.88
C THR A 57 18.26 -17.84 -19.30
N ASP A 58 19.09 -18.71 -19.87
CA ASP A 58 19.46 -18.75 -21.29
C ASP A 58 18.81 -19.93 -22.03
N SER A 59 17.90 -20.66 -21.36
CA SER A 59 17.13 -21.76 -21.93
C SER A 59 15.68 -21.33 -22.22
N PHE A 60 15.24 -21.52 -23.46
CA PHE A 60 13.84 -21.30 -23.84
C PHE A 60 12.89 -22.28 -23.13
N ASP A 61 13.31 -23.54 -22.94
CA ASP A 61 12.49 -24.56 -22.28
C ASP A 61 12.28 -24.23 -20.80
N GLU A 62 13.29 -23.67 -20.14
CA GLU A 62 13.15 -23.22 -18.76
C GLU A 62 12.17 -22.04 -18.64
N LEU A 63 12.27 -21.07 -19.56
CA LEU A 63 11.30 -19.96 -19.61
C LEU A 63 9.87 -20.50 -19.84
N LYS A 64 9.70 -21.43 -20.79
CA LYS A 64 8.41 -22.06 -21.07
C LYS A 64 7.85 -22.76 -19.82
N ASN A 65 8.69 -23.55 -19.14
CA ASN A 65 8.34 -24.20 -17.88
C ASN A 65 7.89 -23.19 -16.80
N TRP A 66 8.49 -22.00 -16.72
CA TRP A 66 8.01 -20.96 -15.81
C TRP A 66 6.64 -20.41 -16.19
N PHE A 67 6.38 -20.17 -17.48
CA PHE A 67 5.05 -19.73 -17.93
C PHE A 67 3.94 -20.75 -17.63
N GLU A 68 4.27 -22.04 -17.62
CA GLU A 68 3.33 -23.13 -17.32
C GLU A 68 3.13 -23.34 -15.80
N ASN A 69 4.21 -23.19 -15.00
CA ASN A 69 4.23 -23.66 -13.61
C ASN A 69 4.44 -22.56 -12.55
N LYS A 70 4.64 -21.30 -12.94
CA LYS A 70 4.88 -20.19 -12.00
C LYS A 70 3.80 -19.12 -12.11
N ASP A 71 3.36 -18.65 -10.95
CA ASP A 71 2.38 -17.58 -10.85
C ASP A 71 2.96 -16.27 -11.38
N LYS A 72 2.18 -15.58 -12.21
CA LYS A 72 2.43 -14.18 -12.56
C LYS A 72 2.15 -13.31 -11.34
N THR A 73 2.81 -12.16 -11.28
CA THR A 73 2.64 -11.18 -10.20
C THR A 73 1.21 -10.62 -10.20
N ASP A 74 0.53 -10.71 -9.06
CA ASP A 74 -0.76 -10.06 -8.82
C ASP A 74 -0.58 -8.63 -8.31
N TYR A 75 0.43 -8.43 -7.45
CA TYR A 75 0.69 -7.18 -6.75
C TYR A 75 2.16 -6.81 -6.79
N LEU A 76 2.43 -5.52 -6.89
CA LEU A 76 3.74 -4.94 -6.61
C LEU A 76 3.77 -4.54 -5.13
N ASN A 77 4.68 -5.12 -4.37
CA ASN A 77 4.98 -4.70 -3.00
C ASN A 77 6.09 -3.65 -3.00
N VAL A 78 5.90 -2.57 -2.24
CA VAL A 78 6.82 -1.44 -2.14
C VAL A 78 7.17 -1.15 -0.69
N HIS A 79 8.44 -0.84 -0.46
CA HIS A 79 9.01 -0.46 0.82
C HIS A 79 9.57 0.95 0.71
N MET A 80 8.95 1.90 1.41
CA MET A 80 9.43 3.28 1.48
C MET A 80 10.10 3.53 2.82
N VAL A 81 11.20 4.27 2.83
CA VAL A 81 11.85 4.71 4.07
C VAL A 81 11.68 6.21 4.19
N GLN A 82 11.09 6.62 5.31
CA GLN A 82 10.86 8.00 5.68
C GLN A 82 11.87 8.39 6.77
N PRO A 83 12.93 9.14 6.45
CA PRO A 83 13.82 9.69 7.47
C PRO A 83 13.03 10.54 8.48
N LEU A 84 13.50 10.59 9.72
CA LEU A 84 12.93 11.49 10.74
C LEU A 84 14.01 12.49 11.17
N ILE A 85 14.02 13.64 10.51
CA ILE A 85 15.04 14.68 10.69
C ILE A 85 14.45 15.82 11.54
N ALA A 86 15.14 16.20 12.62
CA ALA A 86 14.67 17.27 13.50
C ALA A 86 14.74 18.65 12.84
N SER A 87 15.69 18.86 11.93
CA SER A 87 15.98 20.15 11.28
C SER A 87 15.27 20.37 9.94
N SER A 88 14.53 19.39 9.42
CA SER A 88 13.75 19.55 8.20
C SER A 88 12.42 18.81 8.32
N PRO A 89 11.28 19.52 8.29
CA PRO A 89 9.97 18.88 8.20
C PRO A 89 9.75 18.20 6.83
N TYR A 90 10.69 18.32 5.88
CA TYR A 90 10.59 17.83 4.50
C TYR A 90 11.67 16.81 4.14
N SER A 91 12.02 15.87 5.03
CA SER A 91 12.75 14.70 4.53
C SER A 91 11.81 13.91 3.61
N SER A 92 12.11 13.81 2.32
CA SER A 92 11.28 13.04 1.39
C SER A 92 11.43 11.54 1.69
N PRO A 93 10.34 10.75 1.65
CA PRO A 93 10.45 9.30 1.68
C PRO A 93 11.08 8.79 0.39
N PHE A 94 11.99 7.82 0.48
CA PHE A 94 12.64 7.24 -0.71
C PHE A 94 12.35 5.75 -0.84
N LEU A 95 12.46 5.24 -2.06
CA LEU A 95 12.19 3.84 -2.38
C LEU A 95 13.35 2.95 -1.92
N LEU A 96 13.09 2.06 -0.96
CA LEU A 96 14.09 1.08 -0.52
C LEU A 96 14.06 -0.19 -1.36
N ALA A 97 12.86 -0.68 -1.68
CA ALA A 97 12.66 -1.90 -2.47
C ALA A 97 11.28 -1.94 -3.12
N ALA A 98 11.20 -2.51 -4.31
CA ALA A 98 9.96 -2.82 -5.00
C ALA A 98 10.07 -4.18 -5.69
N TYR A 99 9.04 -5.03 -5.58
CA TYR A 99 9.05 -6.35 -6.21
C TYR A 99 7.66 -6.95 -6.38
N GLY A 100 7.54 -7.84 -7.36
CA GLY A 100 6.30 -8.55 -7.64
C GLY A 100 6.05 -9.72 -6.68
N ILE A 101 4.86 -9.77 -6.11
CA ILE A 101 4.38 -10.84 -5.24
C ILE A 101 3.02 -11.39 -5.68
N SER A 102 2.70 -12.56 -5.16
CA SER A 102 1.33 -13.09 -5.11
C SER A 102 0.76 -12.92 -3.69
N ASN A 103 -0.53 -13.19 -3.53
CA ASN A 103 -1.20 -13.12 -2.23
C ASN A 103 -0.89 -14.29 -1.26
N ASN A 104 0.12 -15.11 -1.53
CA ASN A 104 0.37 -16.36 -0.80
C ASN A 104 1.31 -16.22 0.41
N PHE A 105 1.80 -15.01 0.71
CA PHE A 105 2.67 -14.78 1.86
C PHE A 105 1.90 -14.82 3.19
N LYS A 106 2.62 -15.19 4.26
CA LYS A 106 2.09 -15.29 5.63
C LYS A 106 2.60 -14.14 6.50
N ALA A 107 1.96 -13.93 7.65
CA ALA A 107 2.38 -12.94 8.64
C ALA A 107 3.84 -13.16 9.12
N ILE A 108 4.31 -14.41 9.16
CA ILE A 108 5.69 -14.72 9.53
C ILE A 108 6.71 -14.26 8.47
N ASP A 109 6.32 -14.26 7.19
CA ASP A 109 7.15 -13.77 6.10
C ASP A 109 7.34 -12.26 6.23
N VAL A 110 6.25 -11.54 6.53
CA VAL A 110 6.27 -10.10 6.84
C VAL A 110 7.21 -9.82 8.02
N LEU A 111 7.04 -10.55 9.13
CA LEU A 111 7.84 -10.35 10.34
C LEU A 111 9.34 -10.57 10.07
N ASN A 112 9.70 -11.68 9.42
CA ASN A 112 11.10 -11.96 9.07
C ASN A 112 11.70 -10.89 8.16
N ARG A 113 10.90 -10.38 7.22
CA ARG A 113 11.31 -9.27 6.34
C ARG A 113 11.59 -8.00 7.14
N TRP A 114 10.71 -7.59 8.05
CA TRP A 114 10.92 -6.42 8.90
C TRP A 114 12.15 -6.56 9.80
N ILE A 115 12.36 -7.74 10.40
CA ILE A 115 13.55 -8.02 11.20
C ILE A 115 14.82 -7.85 10.35
N TRP A 116 14.83 -8.44 9.15
CA TRP A 116 15.96 -8.33 8.24
C TRP A 116 16.21 -6.88 7.82
N MET A 117 15.16 -6.13 7.47
CA MET A 117 15.26 -4.70 7.11
C MET A 117 15.78 -3.86 8.26
N PHE A 118 15.33 -4.14 9.49
CA PHE A 118 15.82 -3.49 10.70
C PHE A 118 17.32 -3.77 10.93
N GLU A 119 17.72 -5.04 10.90
CA GLU A 119 19.13 -5.44 11.08
C GLU A 119 20.05 -4.83 10.03
N LYS A 120 19.57 -4.81 8.79
CA LYS A 120 20.25 -4.12 7.71
C LYS A 120 20.29 -2.63 8.01
N SER A 121 19.18 -1.93 8.26
CA SER A 121 19.23 -0.48 8.55
C SER A 121 20.23 -0.10 9.64
N LYS A 122 20.32 -0.90 10.72
CA LYS A 122 21.28 -0.74 11.81
C LYS A 122 22.74 -0.78 11.34
N GLN A 123 23.08 -1.68 10.41
CA GLN A 123 24.42 -1.75 9.80
C GLN A 123 24.77 -0.46 9.01
N SER A 124 23.76 0.35 8.62
CA SER A 124 23.91 1.67 7.97
C SER A 124 23.80 2.84 8.95
N ASN A 125 23.90 2.57 10.25
CA ASN A 125 23.70 3.58 11.30
C ASN A 125 22.30 4.24 11.30
N VAL A 126 21.30 3.54 10.78
CA VAL A 126 19.88 3.96 10.83
C VAL A 126 19.11 3.01 11.73
N ARG A 127 18.36 3.54 12.70
CA ARG A 127 17.36 2.76 13.42
C ARG A 127 15.99 2.99 12.80
N ILE A 128 15.40 1.94 12.24
CA ILE A 128 13.96 1.95 11.94
C ILE A 128 13.21 1.94 13.28
N VAL A 129 12.50 3.04 13.56
CA VAL A 129 11.72 3.23 14.79
C VAL A 129 10.40 2.49 14.69
N ALA A 130 9.77 2.51 13.52
CA ALA A 130 8.50 1.84 13.30
C ALA A 130 8.36 1.28 11.88
N PHE A 131 7.54 0.23 11.78
CA PHE A 131 6.97 -0.24 10.51
C PHE A 131 5.50 0.16 10.42
N SER A 132 5.13 0.74 9.28
CA SER A 132 3.77 1.21 9.00
C SER A 132 3.19 0.53 7.77
N THR A 133 1.96 0.03 7.86
CA THR A 133 1.30 -0.66 6.74
C THR A 133 -0.23 -0.65 6.90
N ASP A 134 -0.93 -1.11 5.87
CA ASP A 134 -2.38 -1.12 5.77
C ASP A 134 -3.04 -2.08 6.80
N CYS A 135 -4.37 -2.10 6.77
CA CYS A 135 -5.18 -2.94 7.66
C CYS A 135 -5.48 -4.34 7.14
N ASP A 136 -4.60 -4.95 6.34
CA ASP A 136 -4.70 -6.36 5.97
C ASP A 136 -4.39 -7.27 7.19
N PRO A 137 -5.17 -8.36 7.38
CA PRO A 137 -5.02 -9.23 8.55
C PRO A 137 -3.64 -9.87 8.72
N ARG A 138 -2.89 -10.10 7.64
CA ARG A 138 -1.55 -10.73 7.68
C ARG A 138 -0.53 -9.74 8.25
N TYR A 139 -0.56 -8.50 7.80
CA TYR A 139 0.28 -7.43 8.35
C TYR A 139 -0.08 -7.14 9.80
N LEU A 140 -1.37 -7.02 10.13
CA LEU A 140 -1.81 -6.81 11.51
C LEU A 140 -1.37 -7.94 12.45
N LEU A 141 -1.43 -9.19 12.01
CA LEU A 141 -0.91 -10.31 12.78
C LEU A 141 0.61 -10.22 12.95
N ALA A 142 1.35 -9.85 11.90
CA ALA A 142 2.80 -9.65 11.97
C ALA A 142 3.17 -8.55 12.98
N MET A 143 2.44 -7.43 13.00
CA MET A 143 2.63 -6.36 13.99
C MET A 143 2.40 -6.82 15.42
N ARG A 144 1.32 -7.58 15.64
CA ARG A 144 1.01 -8.14 16.95
C ARG A 144 2.07 -9.12 17.42
N LEU A 145 2.62 -9.94 16.52
CA LEU A 145 3.73 -10.83 16.83
C LEU A 145 5.01 -10.02 17.14
N ALA A 146 5.30 -8.98 16.36
CA ALA A 146 6.48 -8.13 16.54
C ALA A 146 6.49 -7.43 17.91
N THR A 147 5.34 -6.91 18.31
CA THR A 147 5.16 -6.13 19.56
C THR A 147 4.76 -6.98 20.76
N SER A 148 4.57 -8.29 20.54
CA SER A 148 3.95 -9.24 21.48
C SER A 148 2.58 -8.79 21.99
N PHE A 149 1.82 -8.06 21.18
CA PHE A 149 0.51 -7.51 21.50
C PHE A 149 -0.60 -8.56 21.32
N PHE A 150 -0.96 -9.23 22.42
CA PHE A 150 -1.92 -10.34 22.45
C PHE A 150 -1.59 -11.48 21.48
N ALA A 151 -0.34 -11.62 21.08
CA ALA A 151 0.14 -12.67 20.20
C ALA A 151 1.60 -12.99 20.55
N LYS A 152 1.99 -14.25 20.45
CA LYS A 152 3.37 -14.70 20.66
C LYS A 152 3.73 -15.77 19.65
N PHE A 153 4.98 -15.77 19.21
CA PHE A 153 5.56 -16.83 18.40
C PHE A 153 6.60 -17.57 19.23
N VAL A 154 6.54 -18.91 19.25
CA VAL A 154 7.39 -19.73 20.15
C VAL A 154 8.88 -19.59 19.82
N ASN A 155 9.22 -19.35 18.55
CA ASN A 155 10.61 -19.42 18.07
C ASN A 155 11.23 -18.06 17.72
N ILE A 156 10.52 -16.94 17.90
CA ILE A 156 11.05 -15.60 17.66
C ILE A 156 10.65 -14.71 18.85
N SER A 157 11.61 -14.43 19.73
CA SER A 157 11.44 -13.45 20.80
C SER A 157 12.25 -12.20 20.47
N LEU A 158 11.56 -11.18 19.93
CA LEU A 158 12.20 -9.89 19.65
C LEU A 158 12.58 -9.15 20.94
N CYS A 159 11.85 -9.41 22.02
CA CYS A 159 12.02 -8.73 23.29
C CYS A 159 13.32 -9.12 24.01
N ASP A 160 13.92 -10.27 23.68
CA ASP A 160 15.16 -10.74 24.30
C ASP A 160 16.43 -10.23 23.62
N ARG A 161 16.29 -9.45 22.55
CA ARG A 161 17.44 -8.91 21.82
C ARG A 161 18.16 -7.83 22.62
N LYS A 162 19.44 -7.64 22.32
CA LYS A 162 20.30 -6.64 22.99
C LYS A 162 20.02 -5.20 22.54
N ASP A 163 19.41 -5.02 21.38
CA ASP A 163 19.17 -3.73 20.73
C ASP A 163 17.75 -3.16 20.95
N VAL A 164 17.02 -3.74 21.90
CA VAL A 164 15.68 -3.30 22.31
C VAL A 164 15.71 -1.94 23.00
N LEU A 165 14.62 -1.20 22.81
CA LEU A 165 14.26 -0.03 23.60
C LEU A 165 13.42 -0.50 24.78
N GLU A 166 13.80 -0.08 25.98
CA GLU A 166 13.06 -0.36 27.20
C GLU A 166 12.24 0.86 27.58
N ILE A 167 10.93 0.68 27.67
CA ILE A 167 9.96 1.70 28.03
C ILE A 167 9.79 1.64 29.55
N ASP A 168 10.22 2.69 30.25
CA ASP A 168 9.87 2.86 31.66
C ASP A 168 8.38 3.18 31.79
N LEU A 169 7.61 2.22 32.32
CA LEU A 169 6.17 2.34 32.54
C LEU A 169 5.87 2.39 34.03
N PRO A 170 5.02 3.34 34.48
CA PRO A 170 4.46 3.28 35.82
C PRO A 170 3.78 1.93 36.08
N LYS A 171 4.04 1.34 37.26
CA LYS A 171 3.53 0.00 37.62
C LYS A 171 2.01 -0.10 37.49
N ASP A 172 1.31 0.97 37.85
CA ASP A 172 -0.15 1.04 37.83
C ASP A 172 -0.74 1.03 36.41
N TRP A 173 0.09 1.22 35.37
CA TRP A 173 -0.37 1.21 33.98
C TRP A 173 -0.50 -0.20 33.41
N SER A 174 0.05 -1.22 34.10
CA SER A 174 -0.05 -2.62 33.70
C SER A 174 -1.49 -3.15 33.55
N ALA A 175 -2.45 -2.48 34.19
CA ALA A 175 -3.87 -2.81 34.09
C ALA A 175 -4.52 -2.44 32.74
N TRP A 176 -3.91 -1.54 31.97
CA TRP A 176 -4.51 -1.02 30.73
C TRP A 176 -3.54 -0.89 29.56
N PHE A 177 -2.23 -0.90 29.80
CA PHE A 177 -1.19 -0.96 28.79
C PHE A 177 -0.72 -2.40 28.58
N PHE A 178 -0.98 -2.97 27.40
CA PHE A 178 -0.80 -4.40 27.13
C PHE A 178 0.33 -4.73 26.13
N MET A 179 0.96 -3.71 25.54
CA MET A 179 2.18 -3.92 24.76
C MET A 179 3.36 -4.21 25.70
N GLN A 180 4.30 -5.05 25.29
CA GLN A 180 5.48 -5.32 26.12
C GLN A 180 6.37 -4.07 26.23
N THR A 181 7.08 -3.93 27.35
CA THR A 181 7.94 -2.77 27.62
C THR A 181 9.27 -2.80 26.87
N ARG A 182 9.68 -3.95 26.34
CA ARG A 182 10.92 -4.12 25.58
C ARG A 182 10.58 -4.30 24.10
N GLN A 183 10.98 -3.34 23.26
CA GLN A 183 10.61 -3.29 21.84
C GLN A 183 11.81 -3.05 20.94
N VAL A 184 11.94 -3.83 19.85
CA VAL A 184 12.97 -3.59 18.83
C VAL A 184 12.57 -2.42 17.92
N PHE A 185 11.31 -2.40 17.52
CA PHE A 185 10.68 -1.35 16.75
C PHE A 185 9.19 -1.35 17.09
N PHE A 186 8.49 -0.29 16.72
CA PHE A 186 7.06 -0.16 16.89
C PHE A 186 6.32 -0.49 15.60
N CYS A 187 5.00 -0.64 15.71
CA CYS A 187 4.14 -0.88 14.57
C CYS A 187 2.96 0.07 14.58
N PHE A 188 2.66 0.65 13.43
CA PHE A 188 1.51 1.52 13.23
C PHE A 188 0.69 1.04 12.04
N GLN A 189 -0.60 0.91 12.25
CA GLN A 189 -1.58 0.71 11.20
C GLN A 189 -1.90 2.05 10.55
N ASP A 190 -2.02 2.04 9.22
CA ASP A 190 -2.30 3.25 8.46
C ASP A 190 -3.62 3.92 8.94
N PRO A 191 -3.56 5.17 9.40
CA PRO A 191 -4.71 5.82 10.01
C PRO A 191 -5.80 6.18 8.99
N ILE A 192 -5.46 6.39 7.71
CA ILE A 192 -6.41 6.66 6.63
C ILE A 192 -7.24 5.41 6.34
N HIS A 193 -6.60 4.24 6.25
CA HIS A 193 -7.25 2.96 6.10
C HIS A 193 -8.11 2.59 7.32
N LEU A 194 -7.65 2.92 8.53
CA LEU A 194 -8.45 2.75 9.74
C LEU A 194 -9.74 3.60 9.68
N CYS A 195 -9.64 4.88 9.32
CA CYS A 195 -10.78 5.78 9.19
C CYS A 195 -11.79 5.28 8.14
N THR A 196 -11.32 4.89 6.95
CA THR A 196 -12.19 4.34 5.90
C THR A 196 -12.81 3.01 6.31
N LYS A 197 -12.13 2.17 7.09
CA LYS A 197 -12.68 0.93 7.64
C LYS A 197 -13.81 1.20 8.65
N LEU A 198 -13.68 2.22 9.50
CA LEU A 198 -14.75 2.67 10.39
C LEU A 198 -15.94 3.21 9.58
N ARG A 199 -15.72 4.14 8.66
CA ARG A 199 -16.79 4.65 7.77
C ARG A 199 -17.52 3.51 7.05
N ASN A 200 -16.79 2.61 6.40
CA ASN A 200 -17.37 1.49 5.66
C ASN A 200 -18.15 0.52 6.55
N ARG A 201 -17.80 0.42 7.84
CA ARG A 201 -18.55 -0.38 8.80
C ARG A 201 -19.91 0.23 9.10
N MET A 202 -19.98 1.54 9.29
CA MET A 202 -21.25 2.27 9.41
C MET A 202 -22.10 2.14 8.14
N LEU A 203 -21.48 2.19 6.96
CA LEU A 203 -22.18 2.08 5.67
C LEU A 203 -22.62 0.65 5.29
N SER A 204 -22.24 -0.35 6.08
CA SER A 204 -22.47 -1.76 5.76
C SER A 204 -23.86 -2.22 6.20
N LYS A 205 -24.66 -2.71 5.25
CA LYS A 205 -25.97 -3.36 5.52
C LYS A 205 -25.90 -4.58 6.44
N LYS A 206 -24.72 -5.19 6.60
CA LYS A 206 -24.50 -6.35 7.49
C LYS A 206 -24.21 -5.96 8.94
N ALA A 207 -23.91 -4.69 9.20
CA ALA A 207 -23.56 -4.22 10.54
C ALA A 207 -24.77 -3.58 11.19
N THR A 208 -24.96 -3.82 12.49
CA THR A 208 -26.00 -3.20 13.31
C THR A 208 -25.32 -2.74 14.58
N MET A 209 -24.41 -1.78 14.45
CA MET A 209 -23.57 -1.37 15.57
C MET A 209 -24.44 -0.72 16.65
N LEU A 210 -24.37 -1.25 17.86
CA LEU A 210 -25.25 -0.87 18.96
C LEU A 210 -24.43 -0.16 20.04
N ILE A 211 -24.78 1.08 20.39
CA ILE A 211 -24.11 1.87 21.43
C ILE A 211 -25.19 2.39 22.39
N GLY A 212 -25.19 1.91 23.64
CA GLY A 212 -26.25 2.22 24.58
C GLY A 212 -27.59 1.65 24.12
N ASN A 213 -28.65 2.45 24.12
CA ASN A 213 -29.98 2.04 23.68
C ASN A 213 -30.25 2.32 22.19
N GLU A 214 -29.24 2.74 21.41
CA GLU A 214 -29.40 3.19 20.04
C GLU A 214 -28.45 2.50 19.06
N VAL A 215 -28.86 2.41 17.79
CA VAL A 215 -28.07 1.84 16.70
C VAL A 215 -27.40 2.97 15.93
N VAL A 216 -26.12 2.77 15.58
CA VAL A 216 -25.42 3.65 14.63
C VAL A 216 -26.09 3.54 13.27
N SER A 217 -26.64 4.65 12.77
CA SER A 217 -27.58 4.67 11.65
C SER A 217 -27.20 5.72 10.61
N ILE A 218 -27.24 5.33 9.33
CA ILE A 218 -27.02 6.23 8.20
C ILE A 218 -28.27 7.09 7.98
N GLU A 219 -29.45 6.58 8.35
CA GLU A 219 -30.73 7.27 8.24
C GLU A 219 -30.73 8.56 9.07
N VAL A 220 -30.05 8.58 10.21
CA VAL A 220 -29.80 9.79 11.01
C VAL A 220 -29.04 10.85 10.20
N LEU A 221 -28.01 10.44 9.44
CA LEU A 221 -27.22 11.34 8.58
C LEU A 221 -28.00 11.79 7.35
N MET A 222 -28.84 10.92 6.78
CA MET A 222 -29.77 11.29 5.72
C MET A 222 -30.76 12.36 6.22
N LYS A 223 -31.36 12.15 7.39
CA LYS A 223 -32.27 13.11 8.03
C LYS A 223 -31.56 14.44 8.28
N LEU A 224 -30.30 14.43 8.70
CA LEU A 224 -29.52 15.66 8.84
C LEU A 224 -29.39 16.42 7.52
N ILE A 225 -28.99 15.73 6.45
CA ILE A 225 -28.80 16.31 5.11
C ILE A 225 -30.12 16.85 4.53
N GLU A 226 -31.26 16.24 4.86
CA GLU A 226 -32.57 16.61 4.34
C GLU A 226 -33.25 17.72 5.14
N THR A 227 -33.00 17.79 6.45
CA THR A 227 -33.69 18.73 7.35
C THR A 227 -32.89 19.98 7.67
N LYS A 228 -31.55 19.92 7.63
CA LYS A 228 -30.68 21.08 7.90
C LYS A 228 -30.00 21.58 6.62
N SER A 229 -29.71 22.88 6.58
CA SER A 229 -29.05 23.50 5.42
C SER A 229 -27.57 23.10 5.36
N LYS A 230 -27.06 22.80 4.15
CA LYS A 230 -25.66 22.41 3.91
C LYS A 230 -24.61 23.27 4.61
N PRO A 231 -24.70 24.62 4.67
CA PRO A 231 -23.68 25.42 5.36
C PRO A 231 -23.51 25.11 6.87
N VAL A 232 -24.51 24.48 7.50
CA VAL A 232 -24.46 24.12 8.94
C VAL A 232 -23.61 22.88 9.18
N HIS A 233 -23.57 21.94 8.24
CA HIS A 233 -22.97 20.61 8.46
C HIS A 233 -21.99 20.19 7.35
N GLY A 234 -21.95 20.86 6.20
CA GLY A 234 -21.02 20.61 5.09
C GLY A 234 -21.27 19.32 4.28
N LEU A 235 -22.07 18.39 4.78
CA LEU A 235 -22.33 17.08 4.15
C LEU A 235 -23.16 17.17 2.85
N VAL A 236 -22.89 16.24 1.95
CA VAL A 236 -23.71 15.93 0.76
C VAL A 236 -24.02 14.43 0.70
N LYS A 237 -25.03 14.04 -0.10
CA LYS A 237 -25.47 12.64 -0.22
C LYS A 237 -24.35 11.67 -0.62
N THR A 238 -23.38 12.11 -1.42
CA THR A 238 -22.24 11.28 -1.83
C THR A 238 -21.28 10.94 -0.68
N ASP A 239 -21.24 11.75 0.39
CA ASP A 239 -20.36 11.49 1.54
C ASP A 239 -20.78 10.22 2.31
N ILE A 240 -22.06 9.83 2.23
CA ILE A 240 -22.63 8.61 2.83
C ILE A 240 -22.91 7.49 1.80
N GLU A 241 -22.41 7.64 0.56
CA GLU A 241 -22.58 6.61 -0.46
C GLU A 241 -21.55 5.48 -0.28
N PRO A 242 -21.96 4.19 -0.28
CA PRO A 242 -21.06 3.06 -0.05
C PRO A 242 -20.23 2.64 -1.27
N LYS A 243 -20.46 3.24 -2.45
CA LYS A 243 -19.77 2.86 -3.69
C LYS A 243 -18.27 3.08 -3.61
N ASP A 244 -17.86 4.26 -3.14
CA ASP A 244 -16.46 4.57 -2.91
C ASP A 244 -16.05 4.21 -1.48
N ARG A 245 -15.39 3.06 -1.36
CA ARG A 245 -14.90 2.51 -0.10
C ARG A 245 -13.59 3.14 0.36
N GLN A 246 -12.88 3.86 -0.51
CA GLN A 246 -11.61 4.52 -0.22
C GLN A 246 -11.78 6.03 0.02
N ASN A 247 -13.01 6.55 -0.01
CA ASN A 247 -13.31 7.96 0.22
C ASN A 247 -12.95 8.45 1.62
N PHE A 248 -11.69 8.82 1.81
CA PHE A 248 -11.19 9.39 3.07
C PHE A 248 -11.72 10.80 3.32
N LYS A 249 -11.91 11.61 2.27
CA LYS A 249 -12.48 12.97 2.38
C LYS A 249 -13.85 12.95 3.06
N ALA A 250 -14.68 11.94 2.75
CA ALA A 250 -15.95 11.74 3.43
C ALA A 250 -15.77 11.41 4.92
N CYS A 251 -14.75 10.63 5.31
CA CYS A 251 -14.47 10.37 6.74
C CYS A 251 -14.21 11.67 7.51
N ILE A 252 -13.40 12.57 6.95
CA ILE A 252 -13.10 13.88 7.55
C ILE A 252 -14.37 14.70 7.71
N LYS A 253 -15.17 14.83 6.65
CA LYS A 253 -16.42 15.61 6.70
C LYS A 253 -17.42 15.02 7.70
N LEU A 254 -17.62 13.71 7.69
CA LEU A 254 -18.58 13.02 8.55
C LEU A 254 -18.25 13.18 10.04
N SER A 255 -16.97 13.30 10.37
CA SER A 255 -16.50 13.44 11.74
C SER A 255 -16.21 14.89 12.15
N ASN A 256 -16.53 15.86 11.30
CA ASN A 256 -16.34 17.28 11.60
C ASN A 256 -17.19 17.71 12.81
N ASP A 257 -16.65 18.61 13.62
CA ASP A 257 -17.28 19.14 14.81
C ASP A 257 -18.64 19.81 14.51
N ASP A 258 -18.77 20.46 13.34
CA ASP A 258 -20.04 21.03 12.86
C ASP A 258 -21.13 19.95 12.66
N VAL A 259 -20.75 18.79 12.12
CA VAL A 259 -21.68 17.64 11.96
C VAL A 259 -22.06 17.09 13.34
N LEU A 260 -21.08 16.93 14.23
CA LEU A 260 -21.31 16.42 15.59
C LEU A 260 -22.23 17.33 16.40
N ALA A 261 -22.11 18.65 16.24
CA ALA A 261 -23.00 19.64 16.85
C ALA A 261 -24.39 19.60 16.19
N ALA A 262 -24.45 19.57 14.85
CA ALA A 262 -25.73 19.54 14.14
C ALA A 262 -26.55 18.28 14.41
N LEU A 263 -25.93 17.16 14.77
CA LEU A 263 -26.62 15.92 15.17
C LEU A 263 -27.32 16.02 16.53
N GLU A 264 -26.96 16.97 17.40
CA GLU A 264 -27.59 17.12 18.73
C GLU A 264 -29.11 17.37 18.64
N ASP A 265 -29.56 18.06 17.60
CA ASP A 265 -30.98 18.37 17.38
C ASP A 265 -31.74 17.26 16.62
N ILE A 266 -31.14 16.08 16.43
CA ILE A 266 -31.77 14.97 15.72
C ILE A 266 -32.05 13.83 16.69
N ASP A 267 -33.33 13.51 16.86
CA ASP A 267 -33.76 12.38 17.68
C ASP A 267 -33.12 11.06 17.24
N GLY A 268 -32.64 10.27 18.19
CA GLY A 268 -32.01 8.97 17.95
C GLY A 268 -30.61 9.04 17.31
N SER A 269 -29.93 10.19 17.41
CA SER A 269 -28.61 10.41 16.82
C SER A 269 -27.45 10.05 17.74
N GLN A 270 -27.70 9.75 19.02
CA GLN A 270 -26.67 9.70 20.06
C GLN A 270 -25.65 8.60 19.78
N ALA A 271 -26.08 7.39 19.40
CA ALA A 271 -25.15 6.32 19.01
C ALA A 271 -24.28 6.74 17.81
N THR A 272 -24.89 7.32 16.77
CA THR A 272 -24.19 7.79 15.57
C THR A 272 -23.20 8.90 15.89
N ARG A 273 -23.56 9.84 16.76
CA ARG A 273 -22.68 10.94 17.21
C ARG A 273 -21.49 10.41 18.01
N VAL A 274 -21.69 9.46 18.92
CA VAL A 274 -20.58 8.79 19.65
C VAL A 274 -19.65 8.07 18.67
N TYR A 275 -20.21 7.37 17.68
CA TYR A 275 -19.43 6.68 16.66
C TYR A 275 -18.60 7.65 15.79
N LEU A 276 -19.18 8.77 15.38
CA LEU A 276 -18.47 9.79 14.60
C LEU A 276 -17.42 10.53 15.44
N ARG A 277 -17.63 10.66 16.75
CA ARG A 277 -16.62 11.19 17.69
C ARG A 277 -15.44 10.22 17.87
N LEU A 278 -15.67 8.91 17.84
CA LEU A 278 -14.59 7.91 17.75
C LEU A 278 -13.77 8.14 16.47
N LEU A 279 -14.44 8.28 15.31
CA LEU A 279 -13.77 8.56 14.03
C LEU A 279 -12.97 9.87 14.09
N ARG A 280 -13.56 10.95 14.63
CA ARG A 280 -12.89 12.25 14.82
C ARG A 280 -11.64 12.13 15.67
N SER A 281 -11.71 11.36 16.76
CA SER A 281 -10.57 11.16 17.66
C SER A 281 -9.42 10.40 16.97
N VAL A 282 -9.72 9.40 16.13
CA VAL A 282 -8.69 8.73 15.32
C VAL A 282 -8.02 9.71 14.35
N VAL A 283 -8.80 10.58 13.69
CA VAL A 283 -8.28 11.62 12.79
C VAL A 283 -7.36 12.59 13.53
N LEU A 284 -7.81 13.13 14.67
CA LEU A 284 -7.03 14.08 15.47
C LEU A 284 -5.74 13.45 16.01
N ALA A 285 -5.78 12.18 16.42
CA ALA A 285 -4.61 11.50 16.96
C ALA A 285 -3.51 11.26 15.92
N TYR A 286 -3.87 10.87 14.70
CA TYR A 286 -2.90 10.29 13.76
C TYR A 286 -2.82 10.93 12.38
N VAL A 287 -3.83 11.69 11.96
CA VAL A 287 -3.87 12.28 10.60
C VAL A 287 -3.62 13.77 10.61
N GLU A 288 -4.33 14.50 11.46
CA GLU A 288 -4.24 15.97 11.50
C GLU A 288 -2.82 16.39 11.89
N HIS A 289 -2.15 17.22 11.08
CA HIS A 289 -0.75 17.60 11.29
C HIS A 289 -0.58 18.58 12.46
N ASN A 290 -1.58 19.43 12.69
CA ASN A 290 -1.51 20.52 13.67
C ASN A 290 -1.88 20.09 15.10
N THR A 291 -2.24 18.82 15.33
CA THR A 291 -2.56 18.33 16.68
C THR A 291 -1.30 18.22 17.53
N SER A 292 -1.35 18.81 18.74
CA SER A 292 -0.28 18.72 19.72
C SER A 292 -0.06 17.28 20.20
N ILE A 293 1.15 16.94 20.64
CA ILE A 293 1.46 15.56 21.09
C ILE A 293 0.57 15.13 22.26
N ILE A 294 0.27 16.03 23.20
CA ILE A 294 -0.62 15.72 24.33
C ILE A 294 -2.05 15.42 23.85
N ASP A 295 -2.57 16.21 22.91
CA ASP A 295 -3.90 15.97 22.34
C ASP A 295 -3.92 14.67 21.53
N ARG A 296 -2.84 14.33 20.82
CA ARG A 296 -2.73 13.03 20.13
C ARG A 296 -2.83 11.87 21.11
N ILE A 297 -2.11 11.94 22.24
CA ILE A 297 -2.19 10.94 23.30
C ILE A 297 -3.62 10.88 23.85
N TYR A 298 -4.23 12.02 24.17
CA TYR A 298 -5.61 12.07 24.66
C TYR A 298 -6.58 11.38 23.70
N HIS A 299 -6.60 11.77 22.42
CA HIS A 299 -7.53 11.22 21.43
C HIS A 299 -7.24 9.75 21.09
N SER A 300 -5.97 9.33 21.10
CA SER A 300 -5.62 7.93 20.91
C SER A 300 -6.18 7.04 22.03
N TRP A 301 -5.99 7.42 23.29
CA TRP A 301 -6.47 6.66 24.45
C TRP A 301 -7.98 6.80 24.68
N PHE A 302 -8.56 7.97 24.38
CA PHE A 302 -10.01 8.13 24.35
C PHE A 302 -10.65 7.08 23.42
N SER A 303 -10.08 6.90 22.23
CA SER A 303 -10.55 5.90 21.26
C SER A 303 -10.44 4.47 21.81
N VAL A 304 -9.32 4.13 22.46
CA VAL A 304 -9.12 2.82 23.09
C VAL A 304 -10.13 2.57 24.21
N PHE A 305 -10.27 3.49 25.16
CA PHE A 305 -11.17 3.32 26.29
C PHE A 305 -12.63 3.28 25.88
N LEU A 306 -13.03 4.12 24.92
CA LEU A 306 -14.37 4.07 24.34
C LEU A 306 -14.66 2.69 23.73
N CYS A 307 -13.73 2.16 22.92
CA CYS A 307 -13.89 0.84 22.32
C CYS A 307 -13.92 -0.29 23.35
N ARG A 308 -13.09 -0.24 24.39
CA ARG A 308 -13.07 -1.26 25.47
C ARG A 308 -14.37 -1.24 26.27
N ILE A 309 -14.82 -0.07 26.71
CA ILE A 309 -16.09 0.08 27.44
C ILE A 309 -17.24 -0.41 26.58
N TRP A 310 -17.29 -0.01 25.31
CA TRP A 310 -18.31 -0.46 24.37
C TRP A 310 -18.30 -1.99 24.20
N GLN A 311 -17.13 -2.59 24.01
CA GLN A 311 -17.01 -4.04 23.86
C GLN A 311 -17.41 -4.80 25.14
N THR A 312 -16.99 -4.34 26.32
CA THR A 312 -17.36 -4.94 27.61
C THR A 312 -18.86 -4.82 27.86
N TRP A 313 -19.45 -3.66 27.56
CA TRP A 313 -20.89 -3.45 27.69
C TRP A 313 -21.69 -4.43 26.79
N LEU A 314 -21.26 -4.65 25.54
CA LEU A 314 -21.89 -5.63 24.65
C LEU A 314 -21.83 -7.08 25.14
N GLN A 315 -20.90 -7.40 26.06
CA GLN A 315 -20.80 -8.74 26.66
C GLN A 315 -21.81 -8.96 27.79
N ILE A 316 -22.25 -7.89 28.46
CA ILE A 316 -23.11 -7.99 29.65
C ILE A 316 -24.60 -7.77 29.34
N ILE A 317 -24.92 -7.13 28.21
CA ILE A 317 -26.32 -6.90 27.82
C ILE A 317 -26.97 -8.12 27.13
N ASP A 318 -28.30 -8.21 27.26
CA ASP A 318 -29.13 -8.95 26.30
C ASP A 318 -29.59 -7.98 25.20
N GLU A 319 -29.02 -8.13 24.00
CA GLU A 319 -29.36 -7.28 22.86
C GLU A 319 -30.83 -7.40 22.45
N LYS A 320 -31.51 -8.51 22.78
CA LYS A 320 -32.93 -8.70 22.48
C LYS A 320 -33.78 -7.68 23.23
N ASP A 321 -33.40 -7.32 24.45
CA ASP A 321 -34.15 -6.37 25.28
C ASP A 321 -34.10 -4.95 24.68
N ILE A 322 -33.07 -4.65 23.90
CA ILE A 322 -32.87 -3.33 23.28
C ILE A 322 -33.39 -3.32 21.84
N LEU A 323 -33.04 -4.33 21.05
CA LEU A 323 -33.36 -4.39 19.61
C LEU A 323 -34.74 -5.00 19.33
N GLY A 324 -35.33 -5.71 20.28
CA GLY A 324 -36.56 -6.48 20.09
C GLY A 324 -36.38 -7.79 19.30
N TYR A 325 -35.19 -8.04 18.77
CA TYR A 325 -34.83 -9.26 18.03
C TYR A 325 -33.41 -9.72 18.38
N ARG A 326 -33.13 -11.00 18.15
CA ARG A 326 -31.77 -11.55 18.33
C ARG A 326 -30.94 -11.31 17.08
N VAL A 327 -29.72 -10.82 17.26
CA VAL A 327 -28.77 -10.68 16.16
C VAL A 327 -28.07 -12.01 15.93
N GLU A 328 -27.96 -12.40 14.66
CA GLU A 328 -27.33 -13.67 14.25
C GLU A 328 -25.89 -13.80 14.79
N THR A 329 -25.16 -12.69 14.85
CA THR A 329 -23.83 -12.64 15.46
C THR A 329 -23.59 -11.33 16.20
N LYS A 330 -23.22 -11.41 17.49
CA LYS A 330 -22.80 -10.24 18.28
C LYS A 330 -21.63 -9.48 17.67
N LYS A 331 -20.85 -10.11 16.77
CA LYS A 331 -19.80 -9.42 15.98
C LYS A 331 -20.37 -8.30 15.12
N ASN A 332 -21.64 -8.37 14.72
CA ASN A 332 -22.30 -7.32 13.93
C ASN A 332 -22.68 -6.08 14.75
N LEU A 333 -22.67 -6.20 16.08
CA LEU A 333 -22.99 -5.11 17.01
C LEU A 333 -21.81 -4.16 17.29
N PHE A 334 -20.62 -4.49 16.80
CA PHE A 334 -19.38 -3.77 17.11
C PHE A 334 -18.58 -3.44 15.84
N ILE A 335 -17.52 -2.65 16.00
CA ILE A 335 -16.50 -2.48 14.95
C ILE A 335 -15.79 -3.81 14.66
N THR A 336 -15.16 -3.91 13.49
CA THR A 336 -14.44 -5.12 13.11
C THR A 336 -13.21 -5.33 14.01
N GLY A 337 -12.85 -6.59 14.27
CA GLY A 337 -11.65 -6.95 15.05
C GLY A 337 -10.37 -6.27 14.55
N PRO A 338 -10.09 -6.23 13.22
CA PRO A 338 -8.93 -5.49 12.71
C PRO A 338 -8.93 -4.00 13.04
N ALA A 339 -10.10 -3.33 13.00
CA ALA A 339 -10.20 -1.92 13.37
C ALA A 339 -9.91 -1.72 14.87
N LEU A 340 -10.48 -2.57 15.73
CA LEU A 340 -10.20 -2.54 17.18
C LEU A 340 -8.71 -2.69 17.48
N PHE A 341 -8.07 -3.72 16.92
CA PHE A 341 -6.65 -3.96 17.15
C PHE A 341 -5.76 -2.84 16.57
N SER A 342 -6.18 -2.19 15.48
CA SER A 342 -5.45 -1.03 14.93
C SER A 342 -5.50 0.17 15.86
N ILE A 343 -6.69 0.48 16.43
CA ILE A 343 -6.85 1.55 17.44
C ILE A 343 -5.96 1.27 18.65
N GLU A 344 -6.03 0.06 19.18
CA GLU A 344 -5.23 -0.38 20.33
C GLU A 344 -3.72 -0.32 20.05
N LEU A 345 -3.27 -0.92 18.95
CA LEU A 345 -1.86 -0.99 18.61
C LEU A 345 -1.27 0.41 18.40
N ASN A 346 -1.94 1.28 17.63
CA ASN A 346 -1.46 2.63 17.38
C ASN A 346 -1.34 3.45 18.68
N ALA A 347 -2.28 3.32 19.61
CA ALA A 347 -2.26 4.06 20.87
C ALA A 347 -1.10 3.61 21.79
N HIS A 348 -0.88 2.30 21.87
CA HIS A 348 0.25 1.75 22.64
C HIS A 348 1.59 2.16 22.03
N SER A 349 1.74 2.05 20.71
CA SER A 349 2.94 2.47 19.99
C SER A 349 3.21 3.96 20.14
N LEU A 350 2.18 4.82 20.00
CA LEU A 350 2.30 6.26 20.16
C LEU A 350 2.79 6.64 21.56
N LEU A 351 2.13 6.12 22.61
CA LEU A 351 2.53 6.40 23.98
C LEU A 351 3.95 5.94 24.27
N ALA A 352 4.32 4.74 23.80
CA ALA A 352 5.67 4.22 23.97
C ALA A 352 6.74 5.08 23.29
N VAL A 353 6.49 5.54 22.05
CA VAL A 353 7.40 6.46 21.35
C VAL A 353 7.56 7.76 22.15
N CYS A 354 6.45 8.34 22.63
CA CYS A 354 6.50 9.56 23.45
C CYS A 354 7.32 9.36 24.73
N LEU A 355 7.07 8.26 25.46
CA LEU A 355 7.83 7.94 26.67
C LEU A 355 9.31 7.77 26.39
N LEU A 356 9.69 7.12 25.30
CA LEU A 356 11.09 6.93 24.93
C LEU A 356 11.80 8.23 24.55
N VAL A 357 11.09 9.20 23.96
CA VAL A 357 11.62 10.55 23.74
C VAL A 357 11.80 11.27 25.08
N CYS A 358 10.81 11.23 25.98
CA CYS A 358 10.93 11.77 27.33
C CYS A 358 12.07 11.12 28.14
N GLN A 359 12.36 9.84 27.88
CA GLN A 359 13.47 9.09 28.48
C GLN A 359 14.82 9.32 27.78
N HIS A 360 14.88 10.19 26.77
CA HIS A 360 16.06 10.45 25.94
C HIS A 360 16.65 9.19 25.26
N LYS A 361 15.81 8.18 25.02
CA LYS A 361 16.16 6.94 24.30
C LYS A 361 15.84 7.01 22.80
N LEU A 362 15.03 7.98 22.39
CA LEU A 362 14.78 8.36 21.01
C LEU A 362 14.95 9.88 20.84
N LEU A 363 15.26 10.30 19.62
CA LEU A 363 15.35 11.72 19.26
C LEU A 363 13.96 12.35 19.16
N ASP A 364 13.87 13.66 19.40
CA ASP A 364 12.61 14.42 19.32
C ASP A 364 11.92 14.31 17.95
N SER A 365 12.68 14.11 16.87
CA SER A 365 12.11 13.87 15.53
C SER A 365 11.27 12.60 15.43
N ALA A 366 11.35 11.68 16.41
CA ALA A 366 10.43 10.55 16.54
C ALA A 366 8.98 10.99 16.85
N LEU A 367 8.76 12.24 17.27
CA LEU A 367 7.43 12.79 17.53
C LEU A 367 6.72 13.30 16.27
N SER A 368 7.32 13.18 15.08
CA SER A 368 6.67 13.48 13.80
C SER A 368 5.64 12.40 13.43
N ILE A 369 4.59 12.24 14.24
CA ILE A 369 3.62 11.13 14.18
C ILE A 369 2.89 11.02 12.84
N SER A 370 2.72 12.12 12.11
CA SER A 370 2.14 12.10 10.75
C SER A 370 2.90 11.20 9.78
N ASN A 371 4.19 10.93 10.05
CA ASN A 371 5.05 10.11 9.21
C ASN A 371 4.88 8.60 9.47
N TYR A 372 4.05 8.20 10.45
CA TYR A 372 3.85 6.82 10.86
C TYR A 372 2.67 6.17 10.12
N SER A 373 2.69 6.20 8.78
CA SER A 373 1.60 5.71 7.92
C SER A 373 2.13 4.96 6.68
N SER A 374 1.24 4.33 5.90
CA SER A 374 1.62 3.73 4.61
C SER A 374 1.47 4.72 3.44
N GLN A 375 1.11 5.98 3.72
CA GLN A 375 0.89 7.01 2.69
C GLN A 375 2.07 7.26 1.76
N PRO A 376 3.35 7.15 2.18
CA PRO A 376 4.46 7.21 1.24
C PRO A 376 4.37 6.19 0.11
N CYS A 377 3.90 4.97 0.40
CA CYS A 377 3.71 3.94 -0.63
C CYS A 377 2.59 4.33 -1.60
N GLU A 378 1.45 4.80 -1.08
CA GLU A 378 0.30 5.23 -1.90
C GLU A 378 0.67 6.43 -2.78
N ALA A 379 1.43 7.39 -2.25
CA ALA A 379 1.96 8.52 -3.02
C ALA A 379 2.83 8.03 -4.19
N THR A 380 3.77 7.12 -3.94
CA THR A 380 4.60 6.50 -4.98
C THR A 380 3.75 5.77 -6.02
N PHE A 381 2.69 5.06 -5.61
CA PHE A 381 1.79 4.42 -6.55
C PHE A 381 1.04 5.43 -7.42
N ARG A 382 0.49 6.51 -6.85
CA ARG A 382 -0.19 7.56 -7.62
C ARG A 382 0.76 8.25 -8.59
N LEU A 383 1.95 8.63 -8.14
CA LEU A 383 2.99 9.26 -8.97
C LEU A 383 3.35 8.36 -10.15
N THR A 384 3.70 7.10 -9.90
CA THR A 384 4.07 6.17 -10.97
C THR A 384 2.90 5.84 -11.93
N ARG A 385 1.64 5.92 -11.48
CA ARG A 385 0.45 5.83 -12.35
C ARG A 385 0.25 7.06 -13.22
N SER A 386 0.59 8.25 -12.71
CA SER A 386 0.48 9.53 -13.44
C SER A 386 1.53 9.70 -14.54
N MET A 387 2.66 8.99 -14.45
CA MET A 387 3.75 9.02 -15.44
C MET A 387 3.43 8.23 -16.73
N SER A 388 2.22 8.34 -17.27
CA SER A 388 1.88 7.81 -18.59
C SER A 388 2.36 8.77 -19.70
N GLY A 389 2.73 8.23 -20.87
CA GLY A 389 3.22 9.07 -21.97
C GLY A 389 2.15 10.05 -22.47
N ALA A 390 2.57 11.12 -23.17
CA ALA A 390 1.71 12.24 -23.61
C ALA A 390 0.42 11.85 -24.39
N PHE A 391 0.36 10.62 -24.92
CA PHE A 391 -0.79 10.07 -25.65
C PHE A 391 -1.31 8.75 -25.07
N SER A 392 -0.99 8.45 -23.80
CA SER A 392 -1.42 7.21 -23.12
C SER A 392 -2.20 7.55 -21.85
N SER A 393 -3.46 7.13 -21.81
CA SER A 393 -4.30 7.17 -20.60
C SER A 393 -4.17 5.89 -19.76
N VAL A 394 -3.15 5.06 -20.00
CA VAL A 394 -2.98 3.79 -19.31
C VAL A 394 -2.42 4.04 -17.91
N VAL A 395 -3.34 4.17 -16.96
CA VAL A 395 -3.05 4.39 -15.53
C VAL A 395 -2.38 3.18 -14.89
N ASN A 396 -2.70 1.96 -15.35
CA ASN A 396 -2.14 0.73 -14.77
C ASN A 396 -0.75 0.40 -15.33
N PHE A 397 0.09 -0.25 -14.53
CA PHE A 397 1.44 -0.63 -14.92
C PHE A 397 1.76 -2.11 -14.66
N THR A 398 2.74 -2.64 -15.36
CA THR A 398 3.42 -3.89 -15.01
C THR A 398 4.50 -3.64 -13.96
N THR A 399 4.98 -4.69 -13.30
CA THR A 399 6.13 -4.60 -12.38
C THR A 399 7.34 -3.93 -13.03
N ASP A 400 7.67 -4.28 -14.28
CA ASP A 400 8.79 -3.71 -15.03
C ASP A 400 8.59 -2.22 -15.34
N GLN A 401 7.38 -1.81 -15.72
CA GLN A 401 7.06 -0.41 -15.96
C GLN A 401 7.22 0.43 -14.69
N PHE A 402 6.77 -0.09 -13.53
CA PHE A 402 7.00 0.58 -12.26
C PHE A 402 8.49 0.74 -11.98
N LEU A 403 9.27 -0.35 -12.07
CA LEU A 403 10.71 -0.30 -11.77
C LEU A 403 11.45 0.70 -12.65
N LYS A 404 11.09 0.81 -13.94
CA LYS A 404 11.66 1.81 -14.84
C LYS A 404 11.30 3.24 -14.46
N ARG A 405 10.02 3.49 -14.11
CA ARG A 405 9.54 4.81 -13.70
C ARG A 405 10.15 5.26 -12.36
N ALA A 406 10.31 4.34 -11.43
CA ALA A 406 10.87 4.61 -10.10
C ALA A 406 12.33 5.06 -10.16
N VAL A 407 13.15 4.46 -11.04
CA VAL A 407 14.55 4.87 -11.24
C VAL A 407 14.64 6.32 -11.75
N THR A 408 13.75 6.72 -12.67
CA THR A 408 13.73 8.09 -13.22
C THR A 408 13.39 9.15 -12.16
N TYR A 409 12.59 8.78 -11.14
CA TYR A 409 12.21 9.70 -10.06
C TYR A 409 13.30 9.85 -8.99
N ASP A 410 13.95 8.75 -8.58
CA ASP A 410 15.05 8.79 -7.60
C ASP A 410 16.25 9.61 -8.13
N GLU A 411 16.43 9.70 -9.45
CA GLU A 411 17.42 10.58 -10.09
C GLU A 411 16.93 12.03 -10.26
N GLY A 412 15.60 12.24 -10.31
CA GLY A 412 14.95 13.53 -10.57
C GLY A 412 14.70 14.41 -9.33
N GLU A 413 14.58 13.82 -8.13
CA GLU A 413 14.50 14.58 -6.87
C GLU A 413 15.79 15.37 -6.55
N ILE A 414 16.88 15.15 -7.29
CA ILE A 414 18.09 15.99 -7.21
C ILE A 414 17.84 17.39 -7.84
N TYR A 415 16.77 17.60 -8.63
CA TYR A 415 16.59 18.82 -9.43
C TYR A 415 15.22 19.52 -9.42
N SER A 416 14.20 19.10 -8.68
CA SER A 416 12.94 19.89 -8.65
C SER A 416 12.24 19.92 -7.28
N SER A 417 12.74 20.77 -6.40
CA SER A 417 11.87 21.47 -5.45
C SER A 417 11.29 22.68 -6.17
N ASN A 418 10.01 22.66 -6.54
CA ASN A 418 9.14 23.85 -6.62
C ASN A 418 7.68 23.44 -6.93
N ASP A 419 6.81 23.94 -6.07
CA ASP A 419 5.38 24.24 -6.25
C ASP A 419 4.34 23.10 -6.29
N GLU A 420 3.77 22.87 -5.11
CA GLU A 420 2.37 22.51 -4.91
C GLU A 420 1.44 23.65 -5.36
N SER A 421 0.48 23.35 -6.24
CA SER A 421 -0.86 23.95 -6.18
C SER A 421 -1.83 23.13 -7.06
N ASP A 422 -2.70 22.37 -6.39
CA ASP A 422 -3.85 21.71 -7.01
C ASP A 422 -4.95 22.75 -7.27
N GLU A 423 -4.96 23.34 -8.48
CA GLU A 423 -6.15 24.00 -9.04
C GLU A 423 -6.70 23.19 -10.22
N GLU A 424 -7.78 22.44 -9.97
CA GLU A 424 -8.60 21.85 -11.04
C GLU A 424 -9.48 22.94 -11.68
N VAL A 425 -9.11 23.39 -12.87
CA VAL A 425 -9.98 24.21 -13.72
C VAL A 425 -10.98 23.31 -14.45
N ALA A 426 -12.26 23.52 -14.15
CA ALA A 426 -13.39 22.93 -14.86
C ALA A 426 -13.55 23.55 -16.26
N THR A 427 -13.72 22.72 -17.29
CA THR A 427 -14.35 23.15 -18.55
C THR A 427 -15.30 22.09 -19.09
N ASN A 428 -16.60 22.43 -19.04
CA ASN A 428 -17.64 21.93 -19.95
C ASN A 428 -17.33 22.42 -21.37
N VAL A 429 -17.31 21.54 -22.38
CA VAL A 429 -17.90 21.82 -23.71
C VAL A 429 -18.37 20.51 -24.36
N ASN A 430 -19.63 20.56 -24.76
CA ASN A 430 -20.34 19.61 -25.61
C ASN A 430 -20.12 20.00 -27.08
N SER A 431 -19.57 19.14 -27.94
CA SER A 431 -19.83 19.20 -29.39
C SER A 431 -19.34 17.95 -30.12
N SER A 432 -20.25 17.41 -30.92
CA SER A 432 -20.10 16.34 -31.90
C SER A 432 -19.13 16.67 -33.04
N SER A 433 -18.23 15.74 -33.38
CA SER A 433 -17.95 15.31 -34.77
C SER A 433 -16.82 14.28 -34.78
N LYS A 434 -17.03 13.14 -35.44
CA LYS A 434 -15.95 12.24 -35.88
C LYS A 434 -15.04 12.97 -36.87
N PRO A 435 -13.73 12.71 -36.83
CA PRO A 435 -13.03 12.36 -38.07
C PRO A 435 -12.10 11.15 -37.93
N GLU A 436 -11.77 10.62 -39.09
CA GLU A 436 -11.06 9.38 -39.39
C GLU A 436 -9.57 9.47 -39.03
N GLU A 437 -9.03 8.38 -38.48
CA GLU A 437 -7.60 8.19 -38.22
C GLU A 437 -6.91 7.74 -39.52
N ASP A 438 -5.98 8.56 -40.00
CA ASP A 438 -4.88 8.14 -40.85
C ASP A 438 -3.60 8.86 -40.39
N SER A 439 -2.46 8.28 -40.73
CA SER A 439 -1.07 8.68 -40.48
C SER A 439 -0.37 8.14 -39.22
N SER A 440 0.54 7.23 -39.55
CA SER A 440 1.74 6.75 -38.87
C SER A 440 2.73 7.84 -38.46
N GLU A 441 3.47 7.58 -37.37
CA GLU A 441 4.86 7.99 -37.04
C GLU A 441 5.06 7.62 -35.54
N ASP A 442 6.17 7.11 -34.99
CA ASP A 442 7.51 6.81 -35.52
C ASP A 442 8.20 5.77 -34.60
N GLU A 443 8.98 4.89 -35.23
CA GLU A 443 9.92 3.99 -34.56
C GLU A 443 11.16 4.79 -34.13
N ASN A 444 11.55 4.71 -32.85
CA ASN A 444 12.88 5.15 -32.43
C ASN A 444 13.92 4.10 -32.84
N ASP A 445 14.71 4.47 -33.84
CA ASP A 445 15.86 3.75 -34.39
C ASP A 445 16.95 3.42 -33.35
N LEU A 446 17.44 2.18 -33.40
CA LEU A 446 18.75 1.76 -32.89
C LEU A 446 19.48 1.00 -34.02
N PRO A 447 20.82 1.14 -34.14
CA PRO A 447 21.49 1.02 -35.43
C PRO A 447 21.76 -0.42 -35.90
N CYS A 448 21.46 -0.62 -37.18
CA CYS A 448 22.10 -1.48 -38.17
C CYS A 448 22.41 -2.95 -37.78
N ILE A 449 21.42 -3.83 -37.98
CA ILE A 449 21.64 -5.27 -38.17
C ILE A 449 22.02 -5.51 -39.63
N SER A 450 23.21 -6.06 -39.86
CA SER A 450 23.63 -6.56 -41.18
C SER A 450 22.66 -7.63 -41.68
N SER A 451 22.16 -7.44 -42.89
CA SER A 451 21.19 -8.29 -43.58
C SER A 451 21.66 -9.74 -43.75
N SER A 452 21.21 -10.63 -42.86
CA SER A 452 21.13 -12.07 -43.10
C SER A 452 19.76 -12.61 -42.64
N GLY A 453 19.16 -13.46 -43.47
CA GLY A 453 17.80 -14.02 -43.43
C GLY A 453 16.95 -13.82 -42.18
N LYS A 454 16.01 -12.86 -42.21
CA LYS A 454 14.86 -12.85 -41.29
C LYS A 454 13.87 -13.90 -41.77
N HIS A 455 13.73 -15.01 -41.04
CA HIS A 455 12.72 -16.03 -41.32
C HIS A 455 11.58 -15.93 -40.30
N GLN A 456 10.34 -16.11 -40.77
CA GLN A 456 9.14 -16.11 -39.93
C GLN A 456 8.71 -17.57 -39.71
N PHE A 457 8.98 -18.11 -38.52
CA PHE A 457 8.59 -19.48 -38.16
C PHE A 457 7.41 -19.42 -37.20
N ASN A 458 6.23 -19.89 -37.58
CA ASN A 458 5.01 -19.81 -36.76
C ASN A 458 4.72 -18.39 -36.19
N GLY A 459 4.98 -17.35 -36.99
CA GLY A 459 4.82 -15.94 -36.58
C GLY A 459 6.00 -15.35 -35.78
N MET A 460 7.03 -16.14 -35.49
CA MET A 460 8.22 -15.73 -34.72
C MET A 460 9.34 -15.23 -35.63
N ARG A 461 9.92 -14.08 -35.30
CA ARG A 461 11.17 -13.60 -35.93
C ARG A 461 12.35 -14.37 -35.34
N VAL A 462 12.97 -15.21 -36.15
CA VAL A 462 14.23 -15.91 -35.85
C VAL A 462 15.35 -15.37 -36.73
N THR A 463 16.58 -15.35 -36.19
CA THR A 463 17.78 -14.96 -36.93
C THR A 463 18.81 -16.09 -36.94
N ASP A 464 19.60 -16.18 -38.01
CA ASP A 464 20.65 -17.18 -38.17
C ASP A 464 21.93 -16.81 -37.42
N THR A 465 22.17 -15.51 -37.28
CA THR A 465 23.36 -14.94 -36.67
C THR A 465 22.96 -13.80 -35.74
N ILE A 466 23.73 -13.61 -34.67
CA ILE A 466 23.60 -12.48 -33.76
C ILE A 466 24.99 -11.90 -33.47
N SER A 467 25.04 -10.60 -33.21
CA SER A 467 26.28 -9.96 -32.73
C SER A 467 26.67 -10.56 -31.38
N SER A 468 27.97 -10.74 -31.15
CA SER A 468 28.51 -11.23 -29.86
C SER A 468 28.09 -10.37 -28.67
N SER A 469 27.85 -9.07 -28.91
CA SER A 469 27.35 -8.11 -27.91
C SER A 469 25.89 -8.34 -27.47
N LEU A 470 25.11 -9.11 -28.22
CA LEU A 470 23.67 -9.34 -27.99
C LEU A 470 23.36 -10.77 -27.53
N THR A 471 24.36 -11.60 -27.26
CA THR A 471 24.19 -13.02 -26.90
C THR A 471 23.23 -13.22 -25.73
N ASN A 472 23.28 -12.38 -24.71
CA ASN A 472 22.40 -12.47 -23.54
C ASN A 472 20.92 -12.20 -23.86
N SER A 473 20.63 -11.43 -24.92
CA SER A 473 19.27 -11.02 -25.30
C SER A 473 18.54 -12.07 -26.16
N TYR A 474 19.21 -13.15 -26.55
CA TYR A 474 18.67 -14.18 -27.42
C TYR A 474 18.78 -15.57 -26.79
N PHE A 475 17.80 -16.43 -27.08
CA PHE A 475 17.90 -17.86 -26.89
C PHE A 475 18.48 -18.51 -28.15
N CYS A 476 19.38 -19.47 -27.97
CA CYS A 476 19.77 -20.39 -29.05
C CYS A 476 18.81 -21.58 -29.02
N VAL A 477 18.11 -21.81 -30.14
CA VAL A 477 17.21 -22.96 -30.31
C VAL A 477 17.59 -23.74 -31.56
N GLU A 478 17.26 -25.03 -31.59
CA GLU A 478 17.43 -25.86 -32.77
C GLU A 478 16.08 -26.00 -33.49
N ILE A 479 16.02 -25.56 -34.74
CA ILE A 479 14.86 -25.67 -35.62
C ILE A 479 15.34 -26.31 -36.91
N ASP A 480 14.75 -27.45 -37.29
CA ASP A 480 15.11 -28.22 -38.48
C ASP A 480 16.63 -28.55 -38.56
N ASN A 481 17.21 -28.99 -37.44
CA ASN A 481 18.65 -29.27 -37.27
C ASN A 481 19.56 -28.06 -37.55
N LYS A 482 19.02 -26.83 -37.49
CA LYS A 482 19.77 -25.58 -37.63
C LYS A 482 19.66 -24.78 -36.35
N LYS A 483 20.78 -24.22 -35.91
CA LYS A 483 20.80 -23.25 -34.81
C LYS A 483 20.15 -21.95 -35.29
N LYS A 484 19.16 -21.49 -34.53
CA LYS A 484 18.44 -20.24 -34.73
C LYS A 484 18.43 -19.46 -33.42
N TYR A 485 18.31 -18.14 -33.53
CA TYR A 485 18.27 -17.26 -32.38
C TYR A 485 16.92 -16.55 -32.27
N ILE A 486 16.33 -16.57 -31.08
CA ILE A 486 15.06 -15.92 -30.76
C ILE A 486 15.31 -14.86 -29.69
N HIS A 487 14.89 -13.62 -29.93
CA HIS A 487 15.00 -12.58 -28.91
C HIS A 487 14.12 -12.90 -27.69
N LYS A 488 14.65 -12.77 -26.48
CA LYS A 488 13.97 -13.18 -25.24
C LYS A 488 12.65 -12.42 -25.00
N GLN A 489 12.58 -11.13 -25.36
CA GLN A 489 11.33 -10.37 -25.30
C GLN A 489 10.26 -10.91 -26.26
N THR A 490 10.66 -11.42 -27.43
CA THR A 490 9.74 -12.05 -28.40
C THR A 490 9.21 -13.36 -27.83
N ALA A 491 10.07 -14.15 -27.19
CA ALA A 491 9.66 -15.36 -26.48
C ALA A 491 8.63 -15.06 -25.37
N CYS A 492 8.82 -14.00 -24.56
CA CYS A 492 7.81 -13.59 -23.57
C CYS A 492 6.46 -13.25 -24.21
N TRP A 493 6.45 -12.52 -25.33
CA TRP A 493 5.22 -12.16 -26.02
C TRP A 493 4.46 -13.42 -26.48
N LEU A 494 5.17 -14.36 -27.11
CA LEU A 494 4.60 -15.62 -27.58
C LEU A 494 3.97 -16.44 -26.44
N LEU A 495 4.69 -16.58 -25.32
CA LEU A 495 4.23 -17.38 -24.17
C LEU A 495 3.15 -16.67 -23.35
N THR A 496 3.03 -15.34 -23.45
CA THR A 496 2.00 -14.58 -22.73
C THR A 496 0.62 -14.75 -23.35
N ASP A 497 0.55 -14.81 -24.67
CA ASP A 497 -0.71 -14.63 -25.37
C ASP A 497 -1.54 -15.90 -25.55
N ASN A 498 -0.97 -17.11 -25.54
CA ASN A 498 -1.69 -18.37 -25.90
C ASN A 498 -2.59 -18.25 -27.16
N LYS A 499 -2.40 -17.19 -27.96
CA LYS A 499 -3.26 -16.79 -29.07
C LYS A 499 -2.52 -17.13 -30.34
N ALA A 500 -2.82 -18.31 -30.86
CA ALA A 500 -2.77 -18.59 -32.28
C ALA A 500 -3.82 -17.77 -33.06
N ASN A 501 -4.06 -16.50 -32.71
CA ASN A 501 -5.03 -15.64 -33.39
C ASN A 501 -4.34 -14.33 -33.79
N LEU A 502 -3.89 -14.28 -35.04
CA LEU A 502 -3.76 -13.02 -35.76
C LEU A 502 -5.07 -12.23 -35.58
N SER A 503 -5.02 -10.99 -35.09
CA SER A 503 -6.17 -10.10 -35.12
C SER A 503 -6.75 -10.09 -36.55
N ALA A 504 -8.07 -10.11 -36.71
CA ALA A 504 -8.73 -10.18 -38.02
C ALA A 504 -8.18 -9.17 -39.05
N ASP A 505 -7.70 -8.02 -38.57
CA ASP A 505 -7.10 -6.97 -39.38
C ASP A 505 -5.67 -7.32 -39.88
N ARG A 506 -4.85 -7.97 -39.03
CA ARG A 506 -3.54 -8.53 -39.44
C ARG A 506 -3.70 -9.73 -40.36
N LEU A 507 -4.74 -10.55 -40.18
CA LEU A 507 -5.07 -11.64 -41.11
C LEU A 507 -5.43 -11.10 -42.50
N LYS A 508 -6.22 -10.02 -42.57
CA LYS A 508 -6.56 -9.33 -43.83
C LYS A 508 -5.34 -8.78 -44.56
N ARG A 509 -4.41 -8.12 -43.85
CA ARG A 509 -3.19 -7.56 -44.48
C ARG A 509 -2.26 -8.65 -45.03
N VAL A 510 -2.15 -9.79 -44.36
CA VAL A 510 -1.37 -10.95 -44.85
C VAL A 510 -2.04 -11.60 -46.07
N GLN A 511 -3.38 -11.62 -46.12
CA GLN A 511 -4.14 -12.11 -47.28
C GLN A 511 -4.10 -11.15 -48.48
N GLN A 512 -3.95 -9.84 -48.23
CA GLN A 512 -3.87 -8.81 -49.28
C GLN A 512 -2.45 -8.59 -49.84
N GLY A 513 -1.40 -8.97 -49.10
CA GLY A 513 -0.01 -8.91 -49.58
C GLY A 513 0.47 -10.16 -50.34
N SER A 514 -0.37 -11.18 -50.48
CA SER A 514 -0.04 -12.46 -51.15
C SER A 514 -0.79 -12.66 -52.47
N ARG A 515 -1.18 -11.58 -53.16
CA ARG A 515 -1.69 -11.61 -54.55
C ARG A 515 -1.08 -10.51 -55.38
#